data_AF-A0AAV5LJW7-F1
#
_entry.id   AF-A0AAV5LJW7-F1
#
_cell.length_a   1.000
_cell.length_b   1.000
_cell.length_c   1.000
_cell.angle_alpha   90.00
_cell.angle_beta   90.00
_cell.angle_gamma   90.00
#
_symmetry.space_group_name_H-M   'P 1'
#
loop_
_entity.id
_entity.type
_entity.pdbx_description
1 polymer ?
#
loop_
_entity_poly.entity_id
_entity_poly.type
_entity_poly.pdbx_seq_one_letter_code
_entity_poly.pdbx_strand_id
1 'polypeptide(L)'
;MCSMEEDNTLGNKQEKWIKRYSSSHKILLVGEGDFSFSSCLANAFGYATNMVATSRDPREELLSKYTRAEENLKDLEDLGCNILHGIDAHTMSEHAFLKLKVFDRIVFNFPHSGFNTVFREHDSWLIRRHQDLVRGFLRSAKNMLAENGEVHITHKTAYPFSKWEIEELAEKEGLSLVEKEAFYRSDYPGYENKRGDGMSCDLAFPVGQSSTLKFNKASEKLIEKKKKKQGIRESVAR
;
A
#
# COMPACT_ATOMS: atom_id res chain seq x y z
N MET A 1 -1.51 50.22 23.35
CA MET A 1 -0.51 49.12 23.31
C MET A 1 -1.11 47.95 24.05
N CYS A 2 -1.38 46.79 23.50
CA CYS A 2 -1.08 46.21 22.19
C CYS A 2 -2.23 45.21 21.96
N SER A 3 -3.04 45.41 20.92
CA SER A 3 -3.97 44.38 20.46
C SER A 3 -3.12 43.26 19.85
N MET A 4 -3.14 42.07 20.46
CA MET A 4 -2.60 40.88 19.84
C MET A 4 -3.62 40.47 18.77
N GLU A 5 -3.27 40.71 17.51
CA GLU A 5 -3.96 40.09 16.38
C GLU A 5 -3.59 38.61 16.41
N GLU A 6 -4.56 37.77 16.74
CA GLU A 6 -4.48 36.34 16.49
C GLU A 6 -4.45 36.14 14.97
N ASP A 7 -3.27 35.79 14.47
CA ASP A 7 -3.01 35.44 13.08
C ASP A 7 -3.77 34.15 12.72
N ASN A 8 -5.03 34.33 12.32
CA ASN A 8 -5.89 33.26 11.82
C ASN A 8 -5.60 33.01 10.34
N THR A 9 -4.39 32.51 10.02
CA THR A 9 -4.06 31.99 8.69
C THR A 9 -4.00 30.47 8.69
N LEU A 10 -5.09 29.79 9.07
CA LEU A 10 -5.38 28.50 8.44
C LEU A 10 -5.90 28.79 7.03
N GLY A 11 -4.98 29.17 6.14
CA GLY A 11 -5.26 29.33 4.73
C GLY A 11 -5.94 28.06 4.23
N ASN A 12 -7.13 28.21 3.66
CA ASN A 12 -7.93 27.16 3.08
C ASN A 12 -7.13 26.51 1.93
N LYS A 13 -6.22 25.58 2.27
CA LYS A 13 -5.36 24.90 1.29
C LYS A 13 -6.28 24.11 0.38
N GLN A 14 -6.41 24.57 -0.86
CA GLN A 14 -7.21 23.89 -1.87
C GLN A 14 -6.74 22.44 -1.99
N GLU A 15 -7.70 21.52 -1.92
CA GLU A 15 -7.43 20.08 -2.04
C GLU A 15 -6.76 19.78 -3.39
N LYS A 16 -5.60 19.12 -3.33
CA LYS A 16 -4.85 18.73 -4.52
C LYS A 16 -5.02 17.24 -4.79
N TRP A 17 -5.05 16.89 -6.06
CA TRP A 17 -5.29 15.52 -6.50
C TRP A 17 -4.19 15.05 -7.44
N ILE A 18 -3.76 13.82 -7.24
CA ILE A 18 -2.98 13.06 -8.22
C ILE A 18 -3.68 11.72 -8.44
N LYS A 19 -4.30 11.60 -9.61
CA LYS A 19 -5.18 10.48 -9.97
C LYS A 19 -6.25 10.25 -8.89
N ARG A 20 -6.13 9.16 -8.15
CA ARG A 20 -7.09 8.67 -7.14
C ARG A 20 -6.72 9.09 -5.70
N TYR A 21 -5.62 9.81 -5.53
CA TYR A 21 -5.13 10.24 -4.22
C TYR A 21 -5.35 11.74 -4.07
N SER A 22 -6.00 12.11 -2.96
CA SER A 22 -6.19 13.48 -2.53
C SER A 22 -5.19 13.83 -1.43
N SER A 23 -4.78 15.09 -1.40
CA SER A 23 -3.98 15.67 -0.33
C SER A 23 -4.70 15.70 1.03
N SER A 24 -6.02 15.49 1.07
CA SER A 24 -6.80 15.38 2.32
C SER A 24 -6.79 13.97 2.93
N HIS A 25 -6.44 12.94 2.15
CA HIS A 25 -6.42 11.55 2.64
C HIS A 25 -5.30 11.31 3.66
N LYS A 26 -5.58 10.53 4.70
CA LYS A 26 -4.53 9.87 5.50
C LYS A 26 -4.04 8.64 4.74
N ILE A 27 -2.77 8.64 4.34
CA ILE A 27 -2.21 7.62 3.44
C ILE A 27 -1.12 6.83 4.15
N LEU A 28 -1.23 5.50 4.14
CA LEU A 28 -0.15 4.58 4.51
C LEU A 28 0.41 3.95 3.22
N LEU A 29 1.72 4.08 2.98
CA LEU A 29 2.43 3.45 1.86
C LEU A 29 3.31 2.32 2.38
N VAL A 30 3.08 1.11 1.86
CA VAL A 30 3.62 -0.13 2.41
C VAL A 30 4.62 -0.75 1.45
N GLY A 31 5.78 -1.12 1.99
CA GLY A 31 6.82 -1.82 1.23
C GLY A 31 7.45 -0.96 0.14
N GLU A 32 7.63 0.33 0.41
CA GLU A 32 8.34 1.23 -0.49
C GLU A 32 9.78 0.71 -0.71
N GLY A 33 10.20 0.65 -1.97
CA GLY A 33 11.58 0.40 -2.35
C GLY A 33 12.41 1.65 -2.16
N ASP A 34 12.65 2.40 -3.24
CA ASP A 34 13.41 3.66 -3.17
C ASP A 34 12.58 4.87 -2.70
N PHE A 35 11.34 4.67 -2.21
CA PHE A 35 10.40 5.72 -1.80
C PHE A 35 9.94 6.71 -2.89
N SER A 36 10.26 6.46 -4.16
CA SER A 36 9.91 7.38 -5.25
C SER A 36 8.41 7.57 -5.46
N PHE A 37 7.58 6.56 -5.14
CA PHE A 37 6.12 6.70 -5.24
C PHE A 37 5.58 7.63 -4.14
N SER A 38 6.01 7.43 -2.89
CA SER A 38 5.67 8.32 -1.78
C SER A 38 6.12 9.76 -2.08
N SER A 39 7.36 9.95 -2.55
CA SER A 39 7.88 11.28 -2.90
C SER A 39 7.05 11.94 -4.01
N CYS A 40 6.64 11.18 -5.03
CA CYS A 40 5.76 11.66 -6.10
C CYS A 40 4.42 12.22 -5.54
N LEU A 41 3.76 11.49 -4.65
CA LEU A 41 2.51 11.96 -4.03
C LEU A 41 2.74 13.19 -3.16
N ALA A 42 3.75 13.16 -2.30
CA ALA A 42 4.09 14.24 -1.38
C ALA A 42 4.38 15.55 -2.15
N ASN A 43 5.15 15.48 -3.22
CA ASN A 43 5.46 16.63 -4.08
C ASN A 43 4.22 17.16 -4.80
N ALA A 44 3.35 16.28 -5.32
CA ALA A 44 2.10 16.71 -5.95
C ALA A 44 1.17 17.44 -4.95
N PHE A 45 1.15 17.01 -3.69
CA PHE A 45 0.40 17.66 -2.62
C PHE A 45 1.09 18.93 -2.09
N GLY A 46 2.42 18.96 -2.11
CA GLY A 46 3.25 20.01 -1.51
C GLY A 46 3.32 19.94 0.02
N TYR A 47 2.94 18.81 0.61
CA TYR A 47 3.12 18.44 2.02
C TYR A 47 2.82 16.94 2.19
N ALA A 48 3.30 16.35 3.30
CA ALA A 48 3.14 14.93 3.58
C ALA A 48 2.85 14.61 5.06
N THR A 49 2.43 15.58 5.87
CA THR A 49 2.15 15.41 7.31
C THR A 49 1.07 14.36 7.64
N ASN A 50 0.21 14.05 6.67
CA ASN A 50 -0.85 13.04 6.72
C ASN A 50 -0.44 11.71 6.05
N MET A 51 0.81 11.58 5.63
CA MET A 51 1.37 10.38 5.03
C MET A 51 2.26 9.64 6.01
N VAL A 52 2.23 8.31 5.92
CA VAL A 52 3.20 7.42 6.54
C VAL A 52 3.77 6.52 5.44
N ALA A 53 5.06 6.63 5.16
CA ALA A 53 5.75 5.80 4.18
C ALA A 53 6.62 4.76 4.88
N THR A 54 6.54 3.51 4.44
CA THR A 54 7.18 2.39 5.14
C THR A 54 7.99 1.49 4.22
N SER A 55 9.16 1.05 4.69
CA SER A 55 9.95 0.01 4.04
C SER A 55 10.01 -1.25 4.88
N ARG A 56 10.19 -2.39 4.21
CA ARG A 56 10.51 -3.66 4.86
C ARG A 56 11.93 -3.65 5.44
N ASP A 57 12.88 -3.15 4.65
CA ASP A 57 14.28 -3.13 5.04
C ASP A 57 14.54 -2.06 6.11
N PRO A 58 15.49 -2.28 7.03
CA PRO A 58 16.06 -1.23 7.87
C PRO A 58 16.67 -0.11 7.01
N ARG A 59 16.75 1.11 7.56
CA ARG A 59 17.22 2.30 6.82
C ARG A 59 18.60 2.10 6.20
N GLU A 60 19.55 1.53 6.92
CA GLU A 60 20.93 1.34 6.44
C GLU A 60 20.97 0.40 5.23
N GLU A 61 20.25 -0.73 5.30
CA GLU A 61 20.17 -1.69 4.20
C GLU A 61 19.48 -1.06 2.99
N LEU A 62 18.39 -0.34 3.20
CA LEU A 62 17.67 0.40 2.16
C LEU A 62 18.57 1.37 1.40
N LEU A 63 19.35 2.18 2.13
CA LEU A 63 20.28 3.15 1.53
C LEU A 63 21.41 2.47 0.75
N SER A 64 21.82 1.27 1.15
CA SER A 64 22.79 0.47 0.38
C SER A 64 22.18 -0.15 -0.87
N LYS A 65 20.87 -0.42 -0.86
CA LYS A 65 20.15 -1.08 -1.96
C LYS A 65 19.74 -0.13 -3.08
N TYR A 66 19.33 1.09 -2.74
CA TYR A 66 18.72 2.01 -3.71
C TYR A 66 19.47 3.32 -3.81
N THR A 67 20.03 3.60 -4.99
CA THR A 67 20.85 4.79 -5.24
C THR A 67 20.09 6.10 -4.98
N ARG A 68 18.76 6.11 -5.21
CA ARG A 68 17.91 7.30 -5.04
C ARG A 68 17.16 7.37 -3.72
N ALA A 69 17.29 6.37 -2.84
CA ALA A 69 16.54 6.37 -1.59
C ALA A 69 16.89 7.58 -0.72
N GLU A 70 18.16 7.98 -0.62
CA GLU A 70 18.55 9.12 0.21
C GLU A 70 17.87 10.43 -0.22
N GLU A 71 17.87 10.73 -1.52
CA GLU A 71 17.20 11.89 -2.10
C GLU A 71 15.69 11.85 -1.81
N ASN A 72 15.02 10.74 -2.13
CA ASN A 72 13.57 10.61 -1.94
C ASN A 72 13.16 10.67 -0.46
N LEU A 73 13.95 10.09 0.44
CA LEU A 73 13.71 10.16 1.88
C LEU A 73 13.85 11.60 2.38
N LYS A 74 14.88 12.31 1.93
CA LYS A 74 15.07 13.72 2.29
C LYS A 74 13.89 14.59 1.85
N ASP A 75 13.43 14.43 0.61
CA ASP A 75 12.25 15.16 0.11
C ASP A 75 11.00 14.90 0.97
N LEU A 76 10.80 13.63 1.35
CA LEU A 76 9.68 13.23 2.21
C LEU A 76 9.78 13.83 3.62
N GLU A 77 10.98 13.82 4.22
CA GLU A 77 11.25 14.42 5.53
C GLU A 77 11.01 15.94 5.49
N ASP A 78 11.52 16.62 4.47
CA ASP A 78 11.38 18.07 4.28
C ASP A 78 9.89 18.46 4.06
N LEU A 79 9.07 17.56 3.51
CA LEU A 79 7.61 17.72 3.37
C LEU A 79 6.81 17.25 4.60
N GLY A 80 7.47 16.72 5.64
CA GLY A 80 6.86 16.32 6.91
C GLY A 80 6.25 14.92 6.93
N CYS A 81 6.66 14.03 6.03
CA CYS A 81 6.21 12.63 6.01
C CYS A 81 6.71 11.87 7.25
N ASN A 82 5.88 10.97 7.79
CA ASN A 82 6.35 10.01 8.78
C ASN A 82 6.96 8.80 8.08
N ILE A 83 8.25 8.55 8.27
CA ILE A 83 8.94 7.44 7.62
C ILE A 83 9.25 6.36 8.65
N LEU A 84 8.87 5.11 8.35
CA LEU A 84 9.16 3.95 9.21
C LEU A 84 9.91 2.88 8.41
N HIS A 85 10.87 2.23 9.05
CA HIS A 85 11.66 1.15 8.45
C HIS A 85 11.47 -0.14 9.25
N GLY A 86 11.78 -1.30 8.64
CA GLY A 86 11.61 -2.59 9.32
C GLY A 86 10.16 -3.02 9.49
N ILE A 87 9.23 -2.51 8.67
CA ILE A 87 7.80 -2.79 8.82
C ILE A 87 7.42 -4.06 8.04
N ASP A 88 6.93 -5.06 8.76
CA ASP A 88 6.33 -6.26 8.16
C ASP A 88 4.85 -6.01 7.83
N ALA A 89 4.51 -6.15 6.55
CA ALA A 89 3.14 -5.98 6.05
C ALA A 89 2.12 -6.92 6.73
N HIS A 90 2.55 -8.05 7.30
CA HIS A 90 1.69 -9.00 7.98
C HIS A 90 1.26 -8.53 9.37
N THR A 91 2.09 -7.70 10.02
CA THR A 91 1.93 -7.30 11.43
C THR A 91 1.94 -5.79 11.63
N MET A 92 1.93 -4.99 10.55
CA MET A 92 1.95 -3.53 10.61
C MET A 92 0.82 -2.92 11.45
N SER A 93 -0.33 -3.58 11.55
CA SER A 93 -1.45 -3.20 12.44
C SER A 93 -1.13 -3.29 13.93
N GLU A 94 -0.06 -3.97 14.31
CA GLU A 94 0.39 -4.15 15.70
C GLU A 94 1.56 -3.23 16.05
N HIS A 95 2.21 -2.63 15.03
CA HIS A 95 3.35 -1.75 15.22
C HIS A 95 2.98 -0.56 16.11
N ALA A 96 3.82 -0.23 17.09
CA ALA A 96 3.50 0.72 18.15
C ALA A 96 3.02 2.10 17.64
N PHE A 97 3.62 2.59 16.55
CA PHE A 97 3.23 3.85 15.92
C PHE A 97 1.94 3.76 15.10
N LEU A 98 1.64 2.58 14.54
CA LEU A 98 0.55 2.38 13.58
C LEU A 98 -0.74 1.85 14.22
N LYS A 99 -0.64 1.08 15.31
CA LYS A 99 -1.75 0.30 15.89
C LYS A 99 -2.99 1.09 16.33
N LEU A 100 -2.86 2.41 16.51
CA LEU A 100 -3.97 3.31 16.87
C LEU A 100 -4.40 4.23 15.73
N LYS A 101 -3.79 4.10 14.55
CA LYS A 101 -4.07 4.93 13.38
C LYS A 101 -5.04 4.21 12.44
N VAL A 102 -5.91 5.01 11.84
CA VAL A 102 -6.76 4.58 10.72
C VAL A 102 -6.45 5.44 9.50
N PHE A 103 -6.57 4.84 8.32
CA PHE A 103 -6.16 5.44 7.06
C PHE A 103 -7.32 5.44 6.06
N ASP A 104 -7.38 6.50 5.26
CA ASP A 104 -8.29 6.60 4.12
C ASP A 104 -7.75 5.77 2.96
N ARG A 105 -6.43 5.68 2.80
CA ARG A 105 -5.77 4.91 1.76
C ARG A 105 -4.60 4.11 2.34
N ILE A 106 -4.57 2.81 2.09
CA ILE A 106 -3.42 1.94 2.40
C ILE A 106 -2.93 1.35 1.07
N VAL A 107 -1.73 1.71 0.64
CA VAL A 107 -1.21 1.44 -0.70
C VAL A 107 -0.06 0.44 -0.64
N PHE A 108 -0.13 -0.62 -1.45
CA PHE A 108 0.97 -1.57 -1.65
C PHE A 108 1.19 -1.79 -3.15
N ASN A 109 2.23 -1.17 -3.70
CA ASN A 109 2.55 -1.24 -5.11
C ASN A 109 3.46 -2.42 -5.42
N PHE A 110 3.03 -3.27 -6.35
CA PHE A 110 3.76 -4.45 -6.83
C PHE A 110 4.37 -5.30 -5.72
N PRO A 111 3.55 -5.75 -4.73
CA PRO A 111 4.03 -6.61 -3.64
C PRO A 111 4.80 -7.81 -4.21
N HIS A 112 5.92 -8.17 -3.59
CA HIS A 112 6.73 -9.30 -4.02
C HIS A 112 7.38 -10.00 -2.81
N SER A 113 7.42 -11.34 -2.81
CA SER A 113 7.88 -12.14 -1.65
C SER A 113 9.39 -12.42 -1.64
N GLY A 114 10.13 -11.68 -2.47
CA GLY A 114 11.55 -11.91 -2.78
C GLY A 114 11.75 -12.83 -3.99
N PHE A 115 12.92 -12.75 -4.62
CA PHE A 115 13.31 -13.63 -5.69
C PHE A 115 13.86 -14.94 -5.12
N ASN A 116 13.64 -16.03 -5.85
CA ASN A 116 14.20 -17.32 -5.53
C ASN A 116 15.14 -17.76 -6.65
N THR A 117 16.33 -18.27 -6.31
CA THR A 117 17.31 -18.74 -7.30
C THR A 117 16.94 -20.09 -7.92
N VAL A 118 16.04 -20.84 -7.28
CA VAL A 118 15.57 -22.17 -7.70
C VAL A 118 14.22 -22.09 -8.41
N PHE A 119 13.28 -21.30 -7.88
CA PHE A 119 11.92 -21.19 -8.39
C PHE A 119 11.71 -19.92 -9.23
N ARG A 120 10.90 -20.04 -10.28
CA ARG A 120 10.50 -18.98 -11.22
C ARG A 120 9.09 -18.47 -10.90
N GLU A 121 8.76 -17.30 -11.43
CA GLU A 121 7.46 -16.62 -11.22
C GLU A 121 6.22 -17.46 -11.58
N HIS A 122 6.37 -18.50 -12.40
CA HIS A 122 5.26 -19.40 -12.78
C HIS A 122 5.18 -20.67 -11.93
N ASP A 123 6.14 -20.92 -11.03
CA ASP A 123 6.14 -22.10 -10.18
C ASP A 123 5.11 -21.95 -9.05
N SER A 124 4.25 -22.96 -8.91
CA SER A 124 3.12 -22.94 -7.96
C SER A 124 3.54 -22.66 -6.51
N TRP A 125 4.72 -23.12 -6.10
CA TRP A 125 5.24 -22.86 -4.75
C TRP A 125 5.57 -21.38 -4.54
N LEU A 126 6.22 -20.73 -5.52
CA LEU A 126 6.56 -19.32 -5.43
C LEU A 126 5.31 -18.45 -5.53
N ILE A 127 4.37 -18.80 -6.43
CA ILE A 127 3.04 -18.17 -6.50
C ILE A 127 2.36 -18.21 -5.12
N ARG A 128 2.37 -19.35 -4.42
CA ARG A 128 1.76 -19.47 -3.09
C ARG A 128 2.40 -18.52 -2.07
N ARG A 129 3.72 -18.33 -2.09
CA ARG A 129 4.40 -17.37 -1.21
C ARG A 129 3.97 -15.93 -1.48
N HIS A 130 3.80 -15.57 -2.75
CA HIS A 130 3.29 -14.27 -3.13
C HIS A 130 1.84 -14.07 -2.67
N GLN A 131 1.01 -15.10 -2.80
CA GLN A 131 -0.36 -15.09 -2.27
C GLN A 131 -0.37 -14.93 -0.75
N ASP A 132 0.51 -15.61 -0.02
CA ASP A 132 0.63 -15.50 1.43
C ASP A 132 1.05 -14.08 1.87
N LEU A 133 1.98 -13.44 1.13
CA LEU A 133 2.35 -12.04 1.35
C LEU A 133 1.14 -11.10 1.20
N VAL A 134 0.45 -11.21 0.07
CA VAL A 134 -0.71 -10.35 -0.23
C VAL A 134 -1.82 -10.58 0.78
N ARG A 135 -2.08 -11.83 1.16
CA ARG A 135 -3.09 -12.20 2.16
C ARG A 135 -2.75 -11.63 3.55
N GLY A 136 -1.48 -11.72 3.97
CA GLY A 136 -1.01 -11.15 5.24
C GLY A 136 -1.20 -9.64 5.28
N PHE A 137 -0.77 -8.95 4.21
CA PHE A 137 -1.00 -7.52 4.04
C PHE A 137 -2.49 -7.14 4.11
N LEU A 138 -3.35 -7.79 3.33
CA LEU A 138 -4.78 -7.50 3.28
C LEU A 138 -5.43 -7.63 4.66
N ARG A 139 -5.05 -8.67 5.42
CA ARG A 139 -5.53 -8.88 6.79
C ARG A 139 -5.13 -7.73 7.71
N SER A 140 -3.86 -7.33 7.69
CA SER A 140 -3.35 -6.26 8.53
C SER A 140 -3.96 -4.91 8.14
N ALA A 141 -3.98 -4.60 6.84
CA ALA A 141 -4.53 -3.37 6.29
C ALA A 141 -6.02 -3.18 6.63
N LYS A 142 -6.84 -4.24 6.54
CA LYS A 142 -8.26 -4.20 6.88
C LYS A 142 -8.52 -3.65 8.29
N ASN A 143 -7.67 -3.98 9.25
CA ASN A 143 -7.81 -3.54 10.64
C ASN A 143 -7.45 -2.05 10.83
N MET A 144 -6.85 -1.43 9.81
CA MET A 144 -6.35 -0.06 9.83
C MET A 144 -7.14 0.87 8.89
N LEU A 145 -8.21 0.39 8.25
CA LEU A 145 -9.06 1.22 7.40
C LEU A 145 -10.02 2.08 8.22
N ALA A 146 -10.10 3.36 7.85
CA ALA A 146 -11.21 4.24 8.21
C ALA A 146 -12.55 3.72 7.65
N GLU A 147 -13.66 4.35 8.02
CA GLU A 147 -15.02 3.92 7.62
C GLU A 147 -15.19 3.82 6.10
N ASN A 148 -14.69 4.81 5.37
CA ASN A 148 -14.65 4.83 3.89
C ASN A 148 -13.24 4.60 3.34
N GLY A 149 -12.39 3.92 4.12
CA GLY A 149 -11.01 3.64 3.75
C GLY A 149 -10.91 2.58 2.66
N GLU A 150 -9.86 2.69 1.84
CA GLU A 150 -9.58 1.76 0.76
C GLU A 150 -8.16 1.17 0.88
N VAL A 151 -8.05 -0.14 0.64
CA VAL A 151 -6.76 -0.80 0.35
C VAL A 151 -6.54 -0.77 -1.15
N HIS A 152 -5.38 -0.28 -1.58
CA HIS A 152 -4.99 -0.19 -2.99
C HIS A 152 -3.82 -1.14 -3.23
N ILE A 153 -3.99 -2.11 -4.12
CA ILE A 153 -2.90 -2.97 -4.57
C ILE A 153 -2.69 -2.75 -6.06
N THR A 154 -1.51 -2.29 -6.45
CA THR A 154 -1.13 -2.22 -7.86
C THR A 154 -0.37 -3.48 -8.24
N HIS A 155 -0.80 -4.18 -9.27
CA HIS A 155 -0.13 -5.40 -9.70
C HIS A 155 -0.26 -5.68 -11.20
N LYS A 156 0.64 -6.52 -11.69
CA LYS A 156 0.59 -7.09 -13.04
C LYS A 156 -0.62 -8.00 -13.19
N THR A 157 -1.29 -7.92 -14.34
CA THR A 157 -2.53 -8.65 -14.62
C THR A 157 -2.36 -9.78 -15.63
N ALA A 158 -1.22 -9.88 -16.29
CA ALA A 158 -0.90 -10.97 -17.22
C ALA A 158 -0.32 -12.19 -16.48
N TYR A 159 -0.38 -13.38 -17.11
CA TYR A 159 0.30 -14.57 -16.61
C TYR A 159 1.82 -14.34 -16.51
N PRO A 160 2.53 -14.87 -15.49
CA PRO A 160 2.02 -15.71 -14.39
C PRO A 160 1.39 -14.94 -13.22
N PHE A 161 1.55 -13.62 -13.18
CA PHE A 161 1.10 -12.74 -12.10
C PHE A 161 -0.41 -12.78 -11.86
N SER A 162 -1.22 -13.05 -12.89
CA SER A 162 -2.66 -13.26 -12.76
C SER A 162 -3.03 -14.43 -11.84
N LYS A 163 -2.15 -15.43 -11.69
CA LYS A 163 -2.35 -16.59 -10.79
C LYS A 163 -2.22 -16.25 -9.31
N TRP A 164 -1.88 -15.00 -8.97
CA TRP A 164 -1.89 -14.56 -7.59
C TRP A 164 -3.32 -14.36 -7.07
N GLU A 165 -4.31 -14.21 -7.97
CA GLU A 165 -5.74 -14.21 -7.61
C GLU A 165 -6.09 -13.21 -6.49
N ILE A 166 -5.50 -11.99 -6.57
CA ILE A 166 -5.57 -10.96 -5.52
C ILE A 166 -7.00 -10.63 -5.12
N GLU A 167 -7.93 -10.60 -6.08
CA GLU A 167 -9.36 -10.34 -5.83
C GLU A 167 -9.97 -11.42 -4.91
N GLU A 168 -9.65 -12.70 -5.14
CA GLU A 168 -10.12 -13.81 -4.30
C GLU A 168 -9.46 -13.81 -2.92
N LEU A 169 -8.17 -13.44 -2.84
CA LEU A 169 -7.48 -13.29 -1.56
C LEU A 169 -8.13 -12.20 -0.71
N ALA A 170 -8.44 -11.04 -1.30
CA ALA A 170 -9.12 -9.94 -0.63
C ALA A 170 -10.52 -10.37 -0.14
N GLU A 171 -11.28 -11.08 -0.97
CA GLU A 171 -12.58 -11.63 -0.58
C GLU A 171 -12.48 -12.55 0.64
N LYS A 172 -11.51 -13.48 0.65
CA LYS A 172 -11.28 -14.42 1.76
C LYS A 172 -10.90 -13.70 3.06
N GLU A 173 -10.28 -12.53 2.97
CA GLU A 173 -9.95 -11.70 4.14
C GLU A 173 -11.07 -10.71 4.50
N GLY A 174 -12.24 -10.78 3.86
CA GLY A 174 -13.41 -9.96 4.20
C GLY A 174 -13.38 -8.55 3.62
N LEU A 175 -12.64 -8.36 2.53
CA LEU A 175 -12.65 -7.13 1.73
C LEU A 175 -13.48 -7.34 0.46
N SER A 176 -13.97 -6.25 -0.15
CA SER A 176 -14.72 -6.29 -1.41
C SER A 176 -14.06 -5.38 -2.45
N LEU A 177 -13.92 -5.88 -3.68
CA LEU A 177 -13.43 -5.08 -4.79
C LEU A 177 -14.45 -3.99 -5.11
N VAL A 178 -13.99 -2.74 -5.09
CA VAL A 178 -14.78 -1.56 -5.44
C VAL A 178 -14.54 -1.18 -6.89
N GLU A 179 -13.27 -1.15 -7.28
CA GLU A 179 -12.86 -0.69 -8.59
C GLU A 179 -11.53 -1.33 -9.00
N LYS A 180 -11.35 -1.51 -10.31
CA LYS A 180 -10.10 -1.91 -10.94
C LYS A 180 -9.75 -0.92 -12.03
N GLU A 181 -8.64 -0.22 -11.85
CA GLU A 181 -8.21 0.86 -12.74
C GLU A 181 -6.88 0.49 -13.41
N ALA A 182 -6.72 0.79 -14.69
CA ALA A 182 -5.45 0.58 -15.38
C ALA A 182 -4.33 1.41 -14.72
N PHE A 183 -3.14 0.82 -14.59
CA PHE A 183 -1.98 1.50 -14.04
C PHE A 183 -1.02 1.91 -15.14
N TYR A 184 -0.68 3.20 -15.18
CA TYR A 184 0.36 3.73 -16.05
C TYR A 184 1.42 4.42 -15.20
N ARG A 185 2.70 4.01 -15.33
CA ARG A 185 3.80 4.66 -14.60
C ARG A 185 3.90 6.16 -14.90
N SER A 186 3.56 6.56 -16.12
CA SER A 186 3.54 7.97 -16.55
C SER A 186 2.55 8.84 -15.81
N ASP A 187 1.55 8.26 -15.13
CA ASP A 187 0.62 9.00 -14.28
C ASP A 187 1.30 9.53 -12.99
N TYR A 188 2.49 9.01 -12.66
CA TYR A 188 3.23 9.31 -11.44
C TYR A 188 4.65 9.78 -11.79
N PRO A 189 4.84 11.08 -12.09
CA PRO A 189 6.15 11.63 -12.42
C PRO A 189 7.18 11.38 -11.31
N GLY A 190 8.38 10.96 -11.68
CA GLY A 190 9.44 10.63 -10.73
C GLY A 190 9.36 9.21 -10.13
N TYR A 191 8.22 8.53 -10.20
CA TYR A 191 8.09 7.15 -9.71
C TYR A 191 8.88 6.15 -10.58
N GLU A 192 9.67 5.31 -9.90
CA GLU A 192 10.38 4.19 -10.49
C GLU A 192 10.06 2.89 -9.75
N ASN A 193 9.54 1.90 -10.47
CA ASN A 193 9.20 0.61 -9.89
C ASN A 193 10.46 -0.26 -9.74
N LYS A 194 10.89 -0.51 -8.50
CA LYS A 194 12.12 -1.24 -8.18
C LYS A 194 11.88 -2.73 -7.96
N ARG A 195 12.84 -3.57 -8.33
CA ARG A 195 12.77 -5.04 -8.15
C ARG A 195 12.66 -5.47 -6.69
N GLY A 196 13.20 -4.70 -5.76
CA GLY A 196 12.95 -4.91 -4.33
C GLY A 196 13.88 -5.90 -3.64
N ASP A 197 14.58 -6.77 -4.38
CA ASP A 197 15.35 -7.86 -3.79
C ASP A 197 16.51 -8.34 -4.71
N GLY A 198 17.52 -8.96 -4.10
CA GLY A 198 18.72 -9.48 -4.76
C GLY A 198 19.71 -8.41 -5.25
N MET A 199 20.76 -8.85 -5.95
CA MET A 199 21.82 -7.97 -6.49
C MET A 199 21.31 -6.92 -7.50
N SER A 200 20.09 -7.10 -8.03
CA SER A 200 19.45 -6.18 -8.97
C SER A 200 18.27 -5.44 -8.32
N CYS A 201 18.22 -5.33 -7.00
CA CYS A 201 17.12 -4.70 -6.27
C CYS A 201 16.79 -3.28 -6.77
N ASP A 202 17.81 -2.47 -7.11
CA ASP A 202 17.65 -1.10 -7.63
C ASP A 202 17.24 -1.02 -9.11
N LEU A 203 17.29 -2.12 -9.85
CA LEU A 203 16.88 -2.09 -11.25
C LEU A 203 15.36 -2.07 -11.35
N ALA A 204 14.87 -1.34 -12.34
CA ALA A 204 13.47 -1.41 -12.71
C ALA A 204 13.09 -2.80 -13.26
N PHE A 205 11.80 -3.13 -13.18
CA PHE A 205 11.23 -4.28 -13.87
C PHE A 205 10.22 -3.84 -14.95
N PRO A 206 9.98 -4.66 -15.99
CA PRO A 206 8.92 -4.38 -16.96
C PRO A 206 7.55 -4.40 -16.27
N VAL A 207 6.86 -3.27 -16.22
CA VAL A 207 5.52 -3.15 -15.62
C VAL A 207 4.49 -3.95 -16.41
N GLY A 208 4.53 -3.90 -17.74
CA GLY A 208 3.56 -4.58 -18.61
C GLY A 208 2.12 -4.14 -18.34
N GLN A 209 1.14 -4.99 -18.66
CA GLN A 209 -0.25 -4.74 -18.29
C GLN A 209 -0.41 -4.88 -16.77
N SER A 210 -0.83 -3.79 -16.13
CA SER A 210 -1.00 -3.69 -14.69
C SER A 210 -2.25 -2.89 -14.35
N SER A 211 -2.81 -3.15 -13.17
CA SER A 211 -3.97 -2.43 -12.63
C SER A 211 -3.81 -2.16 -11.15
N THR A 212 -4.40 -1.06 -10.68
CA THR A 212 -4.63 -0.81 -9.25
C THR A 212 -6.01 -1.32 -8.89
N LEU A 213 -6.07 -2.30 -7.98
CA LEU A 213 -7.29 -2.83 -7.41
C LEU A 213 -7.59 -2.09 -6.11
N LYS A 214 -8.82 -1.60 -5.95
CA LYS A 214 -9.28 -0.86 -4.78
C LYS A 214 -10.29 -1.71 -4.01
N PHE A 215 -10.04 -1.89 -2.72
CA PHE A 215 -10.87 -2.71 -1.85
C PHE A 215 -11.35 -1.95 -0.62
N ASN A 216 -12.59 -2.16 -0.21
CA ASN A 216 -13.12 -1.67 1.07
C ASN A 216 -13.52 -2.83 1.98
N LYS A 217 -13.88 -2.53 3.24
CA LYS A 217 -14.47 -3.54 4.14
C LYS A 217 -15.76 -4.06 3.54
N ALA A 218 -15.89 -5.38 3.43
CA ALA A 218 -17.14 -5.98 2.98
C ALA A 218 -18.26 -5.66 3.97
N SER A 219 -19.43 -5.27 3.46
CA SER A 219 -20.60 -5.04 4.32
C SER A 219 -21.03 -6.34 5.03
N GLU A 220 -21.51 -6.22 6.27
CA GLU A 220 -21.99 -7.35 7.06
C GLU A 220 -23.08 -8.15 6.32
N LYS A 221 -23.95 -7.45 5.59
CA LYS A 221 -24.99 -8.06 4.74
C LYS A 221 -24.41 -8.94 3.62
N LEU A 222 -23.29 -8.54 3.00
CA LEU A 222 -22.61 -9.36 1.98
C LEU A 222 -21.97 -10.61 2.62
N ILE A 223 -21.39 -10.46 3.81
CA ILE A 223 -20.78 -11.57 4.56
C ILE A 223 -21.86 -12.59 4.95
N GLU A 224 -22.99 -12.15 5.50
CA GLU A 224 -24.11 -13.03 5.87
C GLU A 224 -24.72 -13.76 4.67
N LYS A 225 -24.91 -13.06 3.55
CA LYS A 225 -25.45 -13.67 2.32
C LYS A 225 -24.52 -14.77 1.79
N LYS A 226 -23.20 -14.61 1.95
CA LYS A 226 -22.21 -15.63 1.60
C LYS A 226 -22.19 -16.80 2.58
N LYS A 227 -22.25 -16.56 3.89
CA LYS A 227 -22.39 -17.62 4.90
C LYS A 227 -23.62 -18.50 4.65
N LYS A 228 -24.75 -17.88 4.29
CA LYS A 228 -26.00 -18.58 3.90
C LYS A 228 -25.84 -19.40 2.62
N LYS A 229 -25.11 -18.91 1.61
CA LYS A 229 -24.82 -19.64 0.37
C LYS A 229 -23.82 -20.80 0.54
N GLN A 230 -22.89 -20.71 1.48
CA GLN A 230 -21.88 -21.75 1.75
C GLN A 230 -22.34 -22.82 2.75
N GLY A 231 -23.59 -22.77 3.24
CA GLY A 231 -24.17 -23.85 4.04
C GLY A 231 -23.51 -24.10 5.39
N ILE A 232 -22.85 -23.09 5.98
CA ILE A 232 -22.32 -23.22 7.34
C ILE A 232 -23.48 -23.18 8.32
N ARG A 233 -23.99 -24.37 8.69
CA ARG A 233 -24.84 -24.54 9.88
C ARG A 233 -23.96 -24.26 11.10
N GLU A 234 -24.24 -23.18 11.82
CA GLU A 234 -23.80 -23.05 13.20
C GLU A 234 -24.41 -24.22 13.98
N SER A 235 -23.57 -25.18 14.38
CA SER A 235 -23.94 -26.18 15.38
C SER A 235 -24.08 -25.47 16.72
N VAL A 236 -25.31 -25.10 17.05
CA VAL A 236 -25.64 -24.69 18.42
C VAL A 236 -25.46 -25.92 19.30
N ALA A 237 -24.39 -25.92 20.09
CA ALA A 237 -24.18 -26.89 21.16
C ALA A 237 -25.35 -26.77 22.15
N ARG A 238 -26.00 -27.91 22.43
CA ARG A 238 -26.84 -28.11 23.61
C ARG A 238 -25.99 -28.68 24.72
#